data_AF-A0A9D6IN19-F1
#
_entry.id   AF-A0A9D6IN19-F1
#
_cell.length_a   1.000
_cell.length_b   1.000
_cell.length_c   1.000
_cell.angle_alpha   90.00
_cell.angle_beta   90.00
_cell.angle_gamma   90.00
#
_symmetry.space_group_name_H-M   'P 1'
#
loop_
_entity.id
_entity.type
_entity.pdbx_description
1 polymer ?
#
loop_
_entity_poly.entity_id
_entity_poly.type
_entity_poly.pdbx_seq_one_letter_code
_entity_poly.pdbx_strand_id
1 'polypeptide(L)'
;MLIATAAVVLLMFFALGRREALVVAVAVPVTLAMTLATSALFGYTLNRVTLFALIFAIGILVDDAIVVVENIHRHFQLGWTSPLRAAVYATDEVGNPTILATFTVIAALLPLAFVSGLMGPYMRPIPINASAAMFFSLLVAFIITPYITLRLLGGIKHDAKPASGPEAETPAEGRIERLYGAVMRPLIQRGRLRAAVLGGVALILLASISLFYFRAVRVKMLPYDNKSEFQVIVDMPEGTTLEQTAAATRALAAVVRGEPE
;
A
#
# COMPACT_ATOMS: atom_id res chain seq x y z
N MET A 1 -7.48 10.02 2.36
CA MET A 1 -7.29 9.31 3.65
C MET A 1 -8.55 8.61 4.10
N LEU A 2 -9.58 9.33 4.56
CA LEU A 2 -10.84 8.72 5.04
C LEU A 2 -11.43 7.69 4.07
N ILE A 3 -11.52 8.02 2.78
CA ILE A 3 -12.03 7.09 1.75
C ILE A 3 -11.14 5.84 1.63
N ALA A 4 -9.82 5.98 1.64
CA ALA A 4 -8.89 4.86 1.54
C ALA A 4 -8.97 3.95 2.77
N THR A 5 -8.94 4.54 3.97
CA THR A 5 -9.09 3.81 5.23
C THR A 5 -10.45 3.09 5.30
N ALA A 6 -11.54 3.76 4.92
CA ALA A 6 -12.87 3.17 4.89
C ALA A 6 -12.96 2.03 3.87
N ALA A 7 -12.38 2.19 2.68
CA ALA A 7 -12.36 1.15 1.65
C ALA A 7 -11.61 -0.11 2.14
N VAL A 8 -10.46 0.06 2.79
CA VAL A 8 -9.69 -1.08 3.34
C VAL A 8 -10.47 -1.75 4.47
N VAL A 9 -11.01 -1.00 5.43
CA VAL A 9 -11.82 -1.56 6.52
C VAL A 9 -13.06 -2.29 5.99
N LEU A 10 -13.71 -1.75 4.96
CA LEU A 10 -14.89 -2.37 4.35
C LEU A 10 -14.54 -3.64 3.59
N LEU A 11 -13.43 -3.65 2.83
CA LEU A 11 -12.94 -4.87 2.19
C LEU A 11 -12.62 -5.95 3.22
N MET A 12 -11.94 -5.58 4.31
CA MET A 12 -11.62 -6.50 5.42
C MET A 12 -12.87 -7.05 6.10
N PHE A 13 -13.89 -6.21 6.28
CA PHE A 13 -15.16 -6.61 6.86
C PHE A 13 -15.83 -7.74 6.07
N PHE A 14 -15.73 -7.71 4.73
CA PHE A 14 -16.27 -8.75 3.86
C PHE A 14 -15.34 -9.97 3.70
N ALA A 15 -14.01 -9.78 3.75
CA ALA A 15 -13.05 -10.83 3.48
C ALA A 15 -12.73 -11.71 4.70
N LEU A 16 -12.45 -11.12 5.87
CA LEU A 16 -12.02 -11.87 7.07
C LEU A 16 -13.10 -11.95 8.15
N GLY A 17 -14.00 -10.96 8.20
CA GLY A 17 -15.07 -10.92 9.18
C GLY A 17 -15.13 -9.60 9.96
N ARG A 18 -16.20 -9.45 10.74
CA ARG A 18 -16.54 -8.17 11.40
C ARG A 18 -15.59 -7.82 12.54
N ARG A 19 -14.99 -8.82 13.20
CA ARG A 19 -14.14 -8.60 14.39
C ARG A 19 -12.70 -8.37 14.00
N GLU A 20 -12.20 -9.12 13.01
CA GLU A 20 -10.88 -8.97 12.42
C GLU A 20 -10.75 -7.57 11.79
N ALA A 21 -11.77 -7.14 11.05
CA ALA A 21 -11.83 -5.80 10.48
C ALA A 21 -11.82 -4.69 11.56
N LEU A 22 -12.37 -4.95 12.74
CA LEU A 22 -12.38 -3.99 13.85
C LEU A 22 -10.99 -3.82 14.47
N VAL A 23 -10.18 -4.88 14.53
CA VAL A 23 -8.77 -4.79 14.95
C VAL A 23 -8.00 -3.88 13.99
N VAL A 24 -8.12 -4.13 12.68
CA VAL A 24 -7.44 -3.35 11.65
C VAL A 24 -7.93 -1.89 11.64
N ALA A 25 -9.23 -1.66 11.84
CA ALA A 25 -9.80 -0.32 11.95
C ALA A 25 -9.22 0.52 13.09
N VAL A 26 -8.69 -0.11 14.14
CA VAL A 26 -7.97 0.58 15.23
C VAL A 26 -6.48 0.69 14.93
N ALA A 27 -5.87 -0.34 14.36
CA ALA A 27 -4.43 -0.34 14.05
C ALA A 27 -4.05 0.76 13.05
N VAL A 28 -4.83 0.94 11.97
CA VAL A 28 -4.50 1.90 10.90
C VAL A 28 -4.44 3.35 11.40
N PRO A 29 -5.46 3.90 12.10
CA PRO A 29 -5.37 5.25 12.64
C PRO A 29 -4.21 5.45 13.61
N VAL A 30 -3.93 4.45 14.47
CA VAL A 30 -2.83 4.54 15.44
C VAL A 30 -1.49 4.64 14.72
N THR A 31 -1.24 3.80 13.70
CA THR A 31 0.01 3.87 12.97
C THR A 31 0.14 5.15 12.14
N LEU A 32 -0.94 5.59 11.50
CA LEU A 32 -0.96 6.85 10.76
C LEU A 32 -0.68 8.05 11.69
N ALA A 33 -1.24 8.05 12.90
CA ALA A 33 -0.99 9.10 13.88
C ALA A 33 0.50 9.14 14.29
N MET A 34 1.12 7.99 14.54
CA MET A 34 2.56 7.92 14.83
C MET A 34 3.40 8.37 13.64
N THR A 35 3.03 7.96 12.43
CA THR A 35 3.74 8.37 11.20
C THR A 35 3.66 9.87 10.98
N LEU A 36 2.48 10.46 11.15
CA LEU A 36 2.26 11.91 11.04
C LEU A 36 3.03 12.68 12.11
N ALA A 37 3.06 12.18 13.34
CA ALA A 37 3.86 12.77 14.42
C ALA A 37 5.35 12.78 14.06
N THR A 38 5.88 11.66 13.55
CA THR A 38 7.27 11.59 13.07
C THR A 38 7.52 12.49 11.87
N SER A 39 6.58 12.59 10.93
CA SER A 39 6.66 13.50 9.78
C SER A 39 6.76 14.97 10.24
N ALA A 40 5.97 15.35 11.23
CA ALA A 40 6.00 16.68 11.82
C ALA A 40 7.34 16.95 12.54
N LEU A 41 7.90 15.96 13.25
CA LEU A 41 9.22 16.06 13.90
C LEU A 41 10.36 16.25 12.89
N PHE A 42 10.26 15.64 11.70
CA PHE A 42 11.21 15.85 10.61
C PHE A 42 10.97 17.13 9.81
N GLY A 43 9.99 17.95 10.19
CA GLY A 43 9.69 19.24 9.55
C GLY A 43 8.95 19.12 8.21
N TYR A 44 8.35 17.96 7.90
CA TYR A 44 7.55 17.80 6.70
C TYR A 44 6.14 18.39 6.90
N THR A 45 5.64 19.05 5.85
CA THR A 45 4.27 19.59 5.82
C THR A 45 3.30 18.62 5.14
N LEU A 46 2.03 18.71 5.52
CA LEU A 46 0.95 18.03 4.82
C LEU A 46 0.69 18.72 3.47
N ASN A 47 0.88 17.98 2.39
CA ASN A 47 0.71 18.42 1.01
C ASN A 47 0.23 17.24 0.14
N ARG A 48 -0.06 17.47 -1.14
CA ARG A 48 -0.59 16.42 -2.03
C ARG A 48 0.32 15.19 -2.12
N VAL A 49 1.64 15.40 -2.10
CA VAL A 49 2.65 14.34 -2.23
C VAL A 49 2.76 13.51 -0.95
N THR A 50 2.79 14.14 0.22
CA THR A 50 2.80 13.44 1.52
C THR A 50 1.49 12.70 1.76
N LEU A 51 0.35 13.26 1.32
CA LEU A 51 -0.93 12.55 1.33
C LEU A 51 -0.92 11.35 0.37
N PHE A 52 -0.29 11.45 -0.80
CA PHE A 52 -0.14 10.30 -1.68
C PHE A 52 0.70 9.20 -1.03
N ALA A 53 1.83 9.56 -0.42
CA ALA A 53 2.70 8.63 0.31
C ALA A 53 1.96 7.88 1.42
N LEU A 54 1.14 8.60 2.19
CA LEU A 54 0.36 8.01 3.27
C LEU A 54 -0.78 7.12 2.75
N ILE A 55 -1.41 7.43 1.60
CA ILE A 55 -2.40 6.54 0.98
C ILE A 55 -1.73 5.25 0.51
N PHE A 56 -0.58 5.37 -0.16
CA PHE A 56 0.20 4.22 -0.58
C PHE A 56 0.62 3.36 0.62
N ALA A 57 1.05 4.01 1.71
CA ALA A 57 1.40 3.33 2.94
C ALA A 57 0.22 2.56 3.54
N ILE A 58 -1.02 3.09 3.55
CA ILE A 58 -2.19 2.38 4.11
C ILE A 58 -2.34 0.98 3.51
N GLY A 59 -2.15 0.82 2.20
CA GLY A 59 -2.33 -0.46 1.52
C GLY A 59 -1.33 -1.53 1.94
N ILE A 60 -0.09 -1.14 2.26
CA ILE A 60 0.99 -2.06 2.64
C ILE A 60 1.10 -2.21 4.16
N LEU A 61 0.77 -1.14 4.90
CA LEU A 61 0.71 -1.08 6.36
C LEU A 61 -0.23 -2.14 6.94
N VAL A 62 -1.41 -2.30 6.34
CA VAL A 62 -2.41 -3.21 6.91
C VAL A 62 -1.98 -4.67 6.88
N ASP A 63 -1.06 -5.04 5.99
CA ASP A 63 -0.63 -6.42 5.79
C ASP A 63 -0.07 -7.02 7.09
N ASP A 64 0.74 -6.29 7.86
CA ASP A 64 1.34 -6.79 9.10
C ASP A 64 0.26 -7.13 10.14
N ALA A 65 -0.69 -6.22 10.34
CA ALA A 65 -1.78 -6.41 11.29
C ALA A 65 -2.71 -7.55 10.82
N ILE A 66 -2.98 -7.64 9.52
CA ILE A 66 -3.82 -8.69 8.93
C ILE A 66 -3.20 -10.07 9.17
N VAL A 67 -1.92 -10.25 8.82
CA VAL A 67 -1.21 -11.53 8.97
C VAL A 67 -1.23 -12.01 10.42
N VAL A 68 -1.00 -11.10 11.38
CA VAL A 68 -1.02 -11.44 12.81
C VAL A 68 -2.44 -11.79 13.28
N VAL A 69 -3.46 -11.00 12.92
CA VAL A 69 -4.87 -11.27 13.30
C VAL A 69 -5.34 -12.61 12.74
N GLU A 70 -5.10 -12.84 11.46
CA GLU A 70 -5.50 -14.06 10.76
C GLU A 70 -4.82 -15.29 11.36
N ASN A 71 -3.52 -15.20 11.68
CA ASN A 71 -2.84 -16.33 12.27
C ASN A 71 -3.32 -16.64 13.71
N ILE A 72 -3.60 -15.61 14.51
CA ILE A 72 -4.21 -15.79 15.84
C ILE A 72 -5.60 -16.43 15.70
N HIS A 73 -6.40 -15.95 14.74
CA HIS A 73 -7.72 -16.50 14.46
C HIS A 73 -7.64 -17.99 14.07
N ARG A 74 -6.72 -18.35 13.18
CA ARG A 74 -6.41 -19.74 12.80
C ARG A 74 -6.09 -20.59 14.03
N HIS A 75 -5.23 -20.11 14.91
CA HIS A 75 -4.84 -20.82 16.14
C HIS A 75 -5.99 -20.96 17.15
N PHE A 76 -6.89 -19.99 17.23
CA PHE A 76 -8.09 -20.07 18.06
C PHE A 76 -9.07 -21.13 17.54
N GLN A 77 -9.19 -21.26 16.21
CA GLN A 77 -10.03 -22.31 15.60
C GLN A 77 -9.50 -23.72 15.86
N LEU A 78 -8.17 -23.90 15.92
CA LEU A 78 -7.56 -25.21 16.21
C LEU A 78 -7.79 -25.68 17.66
N GLY A 79 -8.02 -24.74 18.59
CA GLY A 79 -8.44 -25.05 19.96
C GLY A 79 -7.45 -25.90 20.79
N TRP A 80 -6.17 -25.93 20.42
CA TRP A 80 -5.16 -26.82 21.03
C TRP A 80 -4.61 -26.31 22.37
N THR A 81 -4.83 -25.04 22.73
CA THR A 81 -4.33 -24.43 23.98
C THR A 81 -5.19 -23.24 24.43
N SER A 82 -4.84 -22.62 25.56
CA SER A 82 -5.53 -21.43 26.05
C SER A 82 -5.37 -20.24 25.08
N PRO A 83 -6.39 -19.35 24.93
CA PRO A 83 -6.35 -18.24 23.98
C PRO A 83 -5.11 -17.35 24.12
N LEU A 84 -4.63 -17.13 25.34
CA LEU A 84 -3.41 -16.35 25.57
C LEU A 84 -2.18 -17.05 24.99
N ARG A 85 -2.00 -18.34 25.25
CA ARG A 85 -0.85 -19.11 24.71
C ARG A 85 -0.94 -19.25 23.19
N ALA A 86 -2.15 -19.48 22.67
CA ALA A 86 -2.39 -19.55 21.24
C ALA A 86 -2.03 -18.23 20.54
N ALA A 87 -2.39 -17.08 21.13
CA ALA A 87 -2.06 -15.77 20.55
C ALA A 87 -0.56 -15.49 20.55
N VAL A 88 0.15 -15.84 21.62
CA VAL A 88 1.62 -15.69 21.69
C VAL A 88 2.30 -16.56 20.65
N TYR A 89 1.94 -17.85 20.59
CA TYR A 89 2.52 -18.79 19.63
C TYR A 89 2.24 -18.38 18.17
N ALA A 90 1.00 -17.99 17.87
CA ALA A 90 0.63 -17.51 16.54
C ALA A 90 1.41 -16.24 16.14
N THR A 91 1.67 -15.33 17.07
CA THR A 91 2.46 -14.13 16.79
C THR A 91 3.93 -14.48 16.52
N ASP A 92 4.49 -15.43 17.28
CA ASP A 92 5.87 -15.90 17.12
C ASP A 92 6.10 -16.61 15.77
N GLU A 93 5.12 -17.41 15.32
CA GLU A 93 5.18 -18.14 14.04
C GLU A 93 5.31 -17.20 12.83
N VAL A 94 4.58 -16.07 12.82
CA VAL A 94 4.62 -15.09 11.72
C VAL A 94 5.62 -13.95 11.96
N GLY A 95 6.22 -13.88 13.15
CA GLY A 95 7.10 -12.77 13.53
C GLY A 95 8.27 -12.57 12.58
N ASN A 96 9.06 -13.62 12.35
CA ASN A 96 10.22 -13.56 11.46
C ASN A 96 9.86 -13.19 10.01
N PRO A 97 8.86 -13.82 9.36
CA PRO A 97 8.39 -13.40 8.04
C PRO A 97 7.97 -11.93 7.96
N THR A 98 7.18 -11.44 8.92
CA THR A 98 6.65 -10.08 8.92
C THR A 98 7.75 -9.03 9.11
N ILE A 99 8.72 -9.29 10.01
CA ILE A 99 9.89 -8.43 10.20
C ILE A 99 10.70 -8.34 8.89
N LEU A 100 10.98 -9.49 8.27
CA LEU A 100 11.81 -9.56 7.06
C LEU A 100 11.11 -8.86 5.89
N ALA A 101 9.79 -9.06 5.73
CA ALA A 101 8.98 -8.37 4.73
C ALA A 101 9.01 -6.85 4.93
N THR A 102 8.79 -6.38 6.16
CA THR A 102 8.83 -4.94 6.52
C THR A 102 10.17 -4.31 6.15
N PHE A 103 11.28 -4.93 6.58
CA PHE A 103 12.61 -4.40 6.27
C PHE A 103 12.96 -4.48 4.78
N THR A 104 12.42 -5.45 4.05
CA THR A 104 12.59 -5.54 2.59
C THR A 104 11.89 -4.39 1.89
N VAL A 105 10.67 -4.04 2.31
CA VAL A 105 9.94 -2.87 1.78
C VAL A 105 10.70 -1.58 2.09
N ILE A 106 11.16 -1.42 3.34
CA ILE A 106 11.97 -0.26 3.74
C ILE A 106 13.24 -0.19 2.90
N ALA A 107 13.98 -1.29 2.73
CA ALA A 107 15.21 -1.34 1.93
C ALA A 107 14.98 -1.02 0.46
N ALA A 108 13.82 -1.39 -0.10
CA ALA A 108 13.44 -1.05 -1.47
C ALA A 108 13.06 0.43 -1.63
N LEU A 109 12.40 1.02 -0.62
CA LEU A 109 11.88 2.39 -0.70
C LEU A 109 12.91 3.45 -0.27
N LEU A 110 13.69 3.19 0.78
CA LEU A 110 14.61 4.16 1.38
C LEU A 110 15.61 4.79 0.40
N PRO A 111 16.16 4.07 -0.61
CA PRO A 111 17.05 4.66 -1.61
C PRO A 111 16.45 5.86 -2.36
N LEU A 112 15.11 5.90 -2.52
CA LEU A 112 14.43 6.99 -3.21
C LEU A 112 14.53 8.33 -2.43
N ALA A 113 14.84 8.29 -1.13
CA ALA A 113 15.04 9.49 -0.32
C ALA A 113 16.33 10.25 -0.72
N PHE A 114 17.29 9.55 -1.33
CA PHE A 114 18.58 10.10 -1.71
C PHE A 114 18.60 10.63 -3.16
N VAL A 115 17.47 10.61 -3.87
CA VAL A 115 17.33 11.19 -5.20
C VAL A 115 17.57 12.70 -5.14
N SER A 116 18.48 13.19 -5.99
CA SER A 116 18.89 14.59 -6.08
C SER A 116 18.21 15.32 -7.26
N GLY A 117 18.47 16.63 -7.39
CA GLY A 117 17.90 17.46 -8.45
C GLY A 117 16.48 17.94 -8.17
N LEU A 118 15.78 18.38 -9.24
CA LEU A 118 14.44 18.96 -9.15
C LEU A 118 13.38 18.00 -8.58
N MET A 119 13.61 16.69 -8.70
CA MET A 119 12.73 15.65 -8.15
C MET A 119 12.96 15.38 -6.66
N GLY A 120 14.12 15.74 -6.10
CA GLY A 120 14.48 15.40 -4.72
C GLY A 120 13.46 15.87 -3.68
N PRO A 121 13.06 17.16 -3.66
CA PRO A 121 12.04 17.65 -2.71
C PRO A 121 10.67 16.98 -2.87
N TYR A 122 10.32 16.52 -4.06
CA TYR A 122 9.04 15.83 -4.33
C TYR A 122 9.11 14.33 -4.01
N MET A 123 10.25 13.69 -4.21
CA MET A 123 10.39 12.26 -3.95
C MET A 123 10.69 11.98 -2.49
N ARG A 124 11.50 12.80 -1.79
CA ARG A 124 11.94 12.59 -0.40
C ARG A 124 10.84 12.28 0.61
N PRO A 125 9.68 12.97 0.62
CA PRO A 125 8.67 12.70 1.63
C PRO A 125 8.00 11.32 1.47
N ILE A 126 8.00 10.76 0.26
CA ILE A 126 7.35 9.47 -0.03
C ILE A 126 8.01 8.31 0.71
N PRO A 127 9.30 7.98 0.47
CA PRO A 127 9.96 6.85 1.11
C PRO A 127 10.18 7.08 2.59
N ILE A 128 10.36 8.32 3.06
CA ILE A 128 10.55 8.60 4.49
C ILE A 128 9.27 8.32 5.27
N ASN A 129 8.14 8.91 4.85
CA ASN A 129 6.86 8.67 5.52
C ASN A 129 6.40 7.22 5.36
N ALA A 130 6.63 6.60 4.19
CA ALA A 130 6.31 5.19 3.99
C ALA A 130 7.16 4.28 4.89
N SER A 131 8.47 4.51 4.99
CA SER A 131 9.35 3.70 5.84
C SER A 131 9.02 3.86 7.32
N ALA A 132 8.72 5.09 7.77
CA ALA A 132 8.24 5.34 9.12
C ALA A 132 6.91 4.61 9.39
N ALA A 133 5.96 4.67 8.45
CA ALA A 133 4.69 3.95 8.56
C ALA A 133 4.90 2.44 8.68
N MET A 134 5.73 1.84 7.83
CA MET A 134 6.05 0.41 7.88
C MET A 134 6.72 0.02 9.20
N PHE A 135 7.66 0.82 9.69
CA PHE A 135 8.30 0.54 10.98
C PHE A 135 7.29 0.59 12.14
N PHE A 136 6.45 1.62 12.20
CA PHE A 136 5.41 1.71 13.21
C PHE A 136 4.33 0.64 13.04
N SER A 137 4.06 0.20 11.82
CA SER A 137 3.14 -0.90 11.51
C SER A 137 3.53 -2.15 12.24
N LEU A 138 4.80 -2.54 12.10
CA LEU A 138 5.38 -3.70 12.74
C LEU A 138 5.26 -3.62 14.27
N LEU A 139 5.53 -2.46 14.86
CA LEU A 139 5.36 -2.25 16.30
C LEU A 139 3.89 -2.41 16.74
N VAL A 140 2.94 -1.84 15.99
CA VAL A 140 1.51 -1.98 16.26
C VAL A 140 1.04 -3.43 16.05
N ALA A 141 1.58 -4.13 15.06
CA ALA A 141 1.28 -5.52 14.75
C ALA A 141 1.73 -6.48 15.85
N PHE A 142 2.80 -6.18 16.60
CA PHE A 142 3.26 -7.05 17.68
C PHE A 142 2.82 -6.62 19.08
N ILE A 143 2.55 -5.33 19.30
CA ILE A 143 2.18 -4.83 20.63
C ILE A 143 0.65 -4.73 20.77
N ILE A 144 0.01 -4.00 19.85
CA ILE A 144 -1.40 -3.63 19.99
C ILE A 144 -2.31 -4.72 19.42
N THR A 145 -1.94 -5.26 18.26
CA THR A 145 -2.78 -6.19 17.50
C THR A 145 -3.06 -7.49 18.26
N PRO A 146 -2.07 -8.19 18.86
CA PRO A 146 -2.35 -9.43 19.58
C PRO A 146 -3.21 -9.18 20.82
N TYR A 147 -3.00 -8.04 21.50
CA TYR A 147 -3.79 -7.64 22.67
C TYR A 147 -5.26 -7.39 22.32
N ILE A 148 -5.53 -6.61 21.26
CA ILE A 148 -6.91 -6.34 20.82
C ILE A 148 -7.57 -7.63 20.33
N THR A 149 -6.86 -8.46 19.55
CA THR A 149 -7.37 -9.74 19.05
C THR A 149 -7.73 -10.68 20.18
N LEU A 150 -6.87 -10.82 21.20
CA LEU A 150 -7.18 -11.62 22.39
C LEU A 150 -8.43 -11.13 23.11
N ARG A 151 -8.60 -9.81 23.24
CA ARG A 151 -9.75 -9.22 23.94
C ARG A 151 -11.07 -9.37 23.16
N LEU A 152 -11.03 -9.30 21.83
CA LEU A 152 -12.22 -9.35 20.97
C LEU A 152 -12.60 -10.78 20.55
N LEU A 153 -11.62 -11.67 20.39
CA LEU A 153 -11.81 -13.04 19.89
C LEU A 153 -11.56 -14.11 20.97
N GLY A 154 -10.79 -13.84 22.02
CA GLY A 154 -10.39 -14.85 23.01
C GLY A 154 -11.52 -15.35 23.93
N GLY A 155 -12.68 -14.68 23.95
CA GLY A 155 -13.87 -15.12 24.70
C GLY A 155 -14.76 -16.12 23.95
N ILE A 156 -14.45 -16.44 22.69
CA ILE A 156 -15.25 -17.35 21.88
C ILE A 156 -14.87 -18.79 22.25
N LYS A 157 -15.79 -19.50 22.93
CA LYS A 157 -15.74 -20.96 23.01
C LYS A 157 -15.84 -21.50 21.57
N HIS A 158 -14.73 -21.91 20.99
CA HIS A 158 -14.75 -22.64 19.75
C HIS A 158 -15.14 -24.08 20.08
N ASP A 159 -16.33 -24.51 19.65
CA ASP A 159 -16.84 -25.89 19.78
C ASP A 159 -16.04 -26.90 18.92
N ALA A 160 -14.82 -26.54 18.51
CA ALA A 160 -13.93 -27.40 17.75
C ALA A 160 -13.38 -28.49 18.67
N LYS A 161 -13.43 -29.74 18.19
CA LYS A 161 -12.72 -30.85 18.85
C LYS A 161 -11.25 -30.44 18.98
N PRO A 162 -10.63 -30.56 20.16
CA PRO A 162 -9.25 -30.14 20.36
C PRO A 162 -8.36 -30.88 19.36
N ALA A 163 -7.70 -30.11 18.50
CA ALA A 163 -6.75 -30.66 17.55
C ALA A 163 -5.51 -31.18 18.31
N SER A 164 -4.86 -32.21 17.76
CA SER A 164 -3.74 -32.93 18.39
C SER A 164 -2.40 -32.16 18.38
N GLY A 165 -2.41 -30.84 18.13
CA GLY A 165 -1.20 -30.02 18.17
C GLY A 165 -1.33 -28.68 17.42
N PRO A 166 -0.30 -27.82 17.53
CA PRO A 166 -0.24 -26.51 16.85
C PRO A 166 -0.13 -26.61 15.32
N GLU A 167 0.35 -27.75 14.81
CA GLU A 167 0.53 -28.00 13.37
C GLU A 167 -0.68 -28.69 12.71
N ALA A 168 -1.80 -28.83 13.43
CA ALA A 168 -2.98 -29.47 12.86
C ALA A 168 -3.56 -28.64 11.72
N GLU A 169 -3.81 -29.28 10.58
CA GLU A 169 -4.47 -28.62 9.45
C GLU A 169 -5.91 -28.26 9.83
N THR A 170 -6.33 -27.03 9.51
CA THR A 170 -7.72 -26.62 9.70
C THR A 170 -8.63 -27.48 8.80
N PRO A 171 -9.77 -27.99 9.28
CA PRO A 171 -10.59 -28.96 8.52
C PRO A 171 -11.31 -28.38 7.28
N ALA A 172 -11.04 -27.14 6.89
CA ALA A 172 -11.80 -26.44 5.86
C ALA A 172 -10.90 -26.15 4.65
N GLU A 173 -10.61 -27.18 3.83
CA GLU A 173 -10.05 -26.97 2.51
C GLU A 173 -11.00 -26.04 1.71
N GLY A 174 -10.65 -24.77 1.62
CA GLY A 174 -11.41 -23.79 0.87
C GLY A 174 -11.44 -24.18 -0.61
N ARG A 175 -12.51 -23.80 -1.33
CA ARG A 175 -12.56 -23.97 -2.80
C ARG A 175 -11.34 -23.36 -3.50
N ILE A 176 -10.80 -22.29 -2.92
CA ILE A 176 -9.61 -21.56 -3.40
C ILE A 176 -8.34 -22.39 -3.21
N GLU A 177 -8.15 -23.04 -2.07
CA GLU A 177 -6.96 -23.87 -1.78
C GLU A 177 -6.90 -25.10 -2.70
N ARG A 178 -8.06 -25.73 -2.95
CA ARG A 178 -8.16 -26.83 -3.92
C ARG A 178 -7.83 -26.38 -5.34
N LEU A 179 -8.32 -25.21 -5.74
CA LEU A 179 -7.98 -24.63 -7.05
C LEU A 179 -6.48 -24.32 -7.13
N TYR A 180 -5.91 -23.68 -6.10
CA TYR A 180 -4.49 -23.39 -6.01
C TYR A 180 -3.65 -24.67 -6.12
N GLY A 181 -4.01 -25.70 -5.35
CA GLY A 181 -3.37 -27.02 -5.42
C GLY A 181 -3.48 -27.67 -6.80
N ALA A 182 -4.65 -27.57 -7.45
CA ALA A 182 -4.87 -28.12 -8.78
C ALA A 182 -4.01 -27.43 -9.86
N VAL A 183 -3.72 -26.14 -9.72
CA VAL A 183 -2.86 -25.39 -10.67
C VAL A 183 -1.38 -25.55 -10.34
N MET A 184 -1.00 -25.46 -9.06
CA MET A 184 0.42 -25.48 -8.65
C MET A 184 1.04 -26.88 -8.69
N ARG A 185 0.30 -27.94 -8.30
CA ARG A 185 0.83 -29.32 -8.31
C ARG A 185 1.38 -29.74 -9.68
N PRO A 186 0.65 -29.61 -10.81
CA PRO A 186 1.19 -29.99 -12.11
C PRO A 186 2.32 -29.07 -12.57
N LEU A 187 2.31 -27.80 -12.17
CA LEU A 187 3.38 -26.84 -12.50
C LEU A 187 4.71 -27.22 -11.83
N ILE A 188 4.67 -27.64 -10.57
CA ILE A 188 5.87 -28.03 -9.80
C ILE A 188 6.37 -29.41 -10.24
N GLN A 189 5.45 -30.37 -10.43
CA GLN A 189 5.81 -31.77 -10.71
C GLN A 189 6.30 -32.01 -12.14
N ARG A 190 5.84 -31.23 -13.13
CA ARG A 190 6.19 -31.43 -14.54
C ARG A 190 7.24 -30.42 -14.99
N GLY A 191 8.50 -30.86 -15.11
CA GLY A 191 9.63 -29.99 -15.48
C GLY A 191 9.47 -29.21 -16.78
N ARG A 192 8.77 -29.77 -17.79
CA ARG A 192 8.47 -29.07 -19.06
C ARG A 192 7.49 -27.91 -18.87
N LEU A 193 6.45 -28.08 -18.06
CA LEU A 193 5.48 -27.02 -17.76
C LEU A 193 6.13 -25.92 -16.92
N ARG A 194 6.95 -26.29 -15.92
CA ARG A 194 7.75 -25.35 -15.15
C ARG A 194 8.64 -24.50 -16.07
N ALA A 195 9.39 -25.14 -16.96
CA ALA A 195 10.26 -24.45 -17.91
C ALA A 195 9.47 -23.58 -18.91
N ALA A 196 8.32 -24.06 -19.38
CA ALA A 196 7.44 -23.30 -20.26
C ALA A 196 6.89 -22.04 -19.58
N VAL A 197 6.48 -22.13 -18.31
CA VAL A 197 6.02 -20.97 -17.55
C VAL A 197 7.15 -19.99 -17.28
N LEU A 198 8.34 -20.47 -16.86
CA LEU A 198 9.50 -19.60 -16.66
C LEU A 198 9.93 -18.91 -17.97
N GLY A 199 9.92 -19.64 -19.09
CA GLY A 199 10.18 -19.10 -20.42
C GLY A 199 9.13 -18.07 -20.84
N GLY A 200 7.85 -18.33 -20.55
CA GLY A 200 6.75 -17.39 -20.78
C GLY A 200 6.90 -16.11 -19.97
N VAL A 201 7.22 -16.22 -18.67
CA VAL A 201 7.49 -15.04 -17.81
C VAL A 201 8.67 -14.25 -18.33
N ALA A 202 9.77 -14.91 -18.71
CA ALA A 202 10.93 -14.24 -19.30
C ALA A 202 10.60 -13.56 -20.63
N LEU A 203 9.80 -14.19 -21.49
CA LEU A 203 9.36 -13.62 -22.76
C LEU A 203 8.47 -12.39 -22.54
N ILE A 204 7.52 -12.45 -21.62
CA ILE A 204 6.64 -11.33 -21.27
C ILE A 204 7.46 -10.17 -20.67
N LEU A 205 8.46 -10.47 -19.84
CA LEU A 205 9.37 -9.48 -19.30
C LEU A 205 10.16 -8.79 -20.42
N LEU A 206 10.73 -9.56 -21.35
CA LEU A 206 11.47 -9.02 -22.50
C LEU A 206 10.56 -8.19 -23.42
N ALA A 207 9.33 -8.64 -23.66
CA ALA A 207 8.33 -7.89 -24.41
C ALA A 207 7.94 -6.59 -23.70
N SER A 208 7.86 -6.60 -22.37
CA SER A 208 7.56 -5.40 -21.58
C SER A 208 8.68 -4.37 -21.65
N ILE A 209 9.93 -4.81 -21.59
CA ILE A 209 11.11 -3.94 -21.72
C ILE A 209 11.22 -3.37 -23.14
N SER A 210 10.89 -4.16 -24.17
CA SER A 210 11.00 -3.71 -25.56
C SER A 210 10.01 -2.58 -25.91
N LEU A 211 8.86 -2.47 -25.22
CA LEU A 211 7.93 -1.35 -25.39
C LEU A 211 8.59 0.02 -25.15
N PHE A 212 9.54 0.09 -24.22
CA PHE A 212 10.33 1.30 -23.98
C PHE A 212 11.26 1.60 -25.15
N TYR A 213 11.96 0.57 -25.64
CA TYR A 213 12.88 0.68 -26.78
C TYR A 213 12.15 1.13 -28.06
N PHE A 214 10.98 0.56 -28.34
CA PHE A 214 10.13 0.92 -29.49
C PHE A 214 9.37 2.24 -29.30
N ARG A 215 9.56 2.94 -28.17
CA ARG A 215 8.88 4.21 -27.83
C ARG A 215 7.34 4.12 -27.90
N ALA A 216 6.79 2.93 -27.73
CA ALA A 216 5.34 2.72 -27.62
C ALA A 216 4.79 3.39 -26.35
N VAL A 217 5.61 3.46 -25.29
CA VAL A 217 5.32 4.19 -24.06
C VAL A 217 6.23 5.42 -23.98
N ARG A 218 5.63 6.62 -24.02
CA ARG A 218 6.37 7.87 -23.88
C ARG A 218 6.59 8.19 -22.40
N VAL A 219 7.84 8.41 -22.00
CA VAL A 219 8.18 8.87 -20.66
C VAL A 219 7.79 10.34 -20.51
N LYS A 220 6.96 10.65 -19.51
CA LYS A 220 6.72 12.01 -19.04
C LYS A 220 7.10 12.08 -17.57
N MET A 221 7.87 13.10 -17.19
CA MET A 221 8.38 13.24 -15.82
C MET A 221 7.30 13.68 -14.83
N LEU A 222 6.43 14.60 -15.24
CA LEU A 222 5.25 14.99 -14.48
C LEU A 222 4.07 15.12 -15.45
N PRO A 223 2.88 14.63 -15.10
CA PRO A 223 1.68 14.97 -15.85
C PRO A 223 1.44 16.47 -15.73
N TYR A 224 0.84 17.06 -16.76
CA TYR A 224 0.32 18.42 -16.64
C TYR A 224 -0.77 18.43 -15.58
N ASP A 225 -0.69 19.36 -14.62
CA ASP A 225 -1.76 19.57 -13.66
C ASP A 225 -2.96 20.14 -14.42
N ASN A 226 -4.15 19.58 -14.19
CA ASN A 226 -5.38 20.09 -14.80
C ASN A 226 -5.91 21.21 -13.89
N LYS A 227 -5.47 22.43 -14.17
CA LYS A 227 -5.91 23.62 -13.44
C LYS A 227 -6.86 24.43 -14.31
N SER A 228 -7.83 25.07 -13.67
CA SER A 228 -8.71 26.08 -14.29
C SER A 228 -7.98 27.41 -14.53
N GLU A 229 -6.74 27.34 -15.01
CA GLU A 229 -5.92 28.49 -15.39
C GLU A 229 -5.15 28.17 -16.66
N PHE A 230 -5.07 29.12 -17.57
CA PHE A 230 -4.18 29.05 -18.72
C PHE A 230 -3.47 30.39 -18.88
N GLN A 231 -2.21 30.35 -19.31
CA GLN A 231 -1.40 31.55 -19.47
C GLN A 231 -1.33 31.93 -20.95
N VAL A 232 -1.64 33.19 -21.25
CA VAL A 232 -1.44 33.79 -22.58
C VAL A 232 -0.21 34.67 -22.51
N ILE A 233 0.81 34.33 -23.30
CA ILE A 233 2.04 35.12 -23.45
C ILE A 233 1.93 35.86 -24.80
N VAL A 234 2.07 37.18 -24.77
CA VAL A 234 1.97 38.05 -25.94
C VAL A 234 3.32 38.70 -26.19
N ASP A 235 4.01 38.27 -27.23
CA ASP A 235 5.28 38.84 -27.66
C ASP A 235 5.04 39.86 -28.79
N MET A 236 5.28 41.15 -28.51
CA MET A 236 5.14 42.24 -29.48
C MET A 236 6.50 42.59 -30.12
N PRO A 237 6.54 43.14 -31.35
CA PRO A 237 7.79 43.53 -32.01
C PRO A 237 8.62 44.54 -31.21
N GLU A 238 9.94 44.43 -31.26
CA GLU A 238 10.85 45.38 -30.62
C GLU A 238 10.56 46.83 -31.05
N GLY A 239 10.50 47.75 -30.08
CA GLY A 239 10.15 49.16 -30.33
C GLY A 239 8.65 49.49 -30.24
N THR A 240 7.77 48.51 -29.97
CA THR A 240 6.37 48.81 -29.65
C THR A 240 6.21 49.53 -28.31
N THR A 241 5.31 50.51 -28.30
CA THR A 241 5.00 51.31 -27.10
C THR A 241 4.17 50.50 -26.10
N LEU A 242 4.25 50.85 -24.81
CA LEU A 242 3.51 50.17 -23.75
C LEU A 242 1.99 50.27 -23.99
N GLU A 243 1.52 51.39 -24.51
CA GLU A 243 0.12 51.65 -24.83
C GLU A 243 -0.42 50.68 -25.90
N GLN A 244 0.38 50.37 -26.92
CA GLN A 244 0.01 49.43 -27.98
C GLN A 244 -0.07 48.00 -27.45
N THR A 245 0.89 47.57 -26.63
CA THR A 245 0.86 46.26 -25.97
C THR A 245 -0.33 46.15 -25.02
N ALA A 246 -0.67 47.22 -24.28
CA ALA A 246 -1.83 47.27 -23.40
C ALA A 246 -3.16 47.20 -24.17
N ALA A 247 -3.25 47.83 -25.35
CA ALA A 247 -4.42 47.74 -26.21
C ALA A 247 -4.63 46.30 -26.72
N ALA A 248 -3.56 45.65 -27.20
CA ALA A 248 -3.61 44.28 -27.70
C ALA A 248 -4.01 43.26 -26.61
N THR A 249 -3.42 43.36 -25.42
CA THR A 249 -3.75 42.49 -24.28
C THR A 249 -5.18 42.68 -23.79
N ARG A 250 -5.72 43.92 -23.78
CA ARG A 250 -7.15 44.16 -23.45
C ARG A 250 -8.09 43.55 -24.50
N ALA A 251 -7.75 43.63 -25.78
CA ALA A 251 -8.53 43.03 -26.85
C ALA A 251 -8.59 41.50 -26.70
N LEU A 252 -7.44 40.86 -26.44
CA LEU A 252 -7.37 39.42 -26.12
C LEU A 252 -8.20 39.06 -24.88
N ALA A 253 -8.11 39.85 -23.81
CA ALA A 253 -8.89 39.61 -22.60
C ALA A 253 -10.41 39.71 -22.82
N ALA A 254 -10.86 40.58 -23.73
CA ALA A 254 -12.27 40.71 -24.08
C ALA A 254 -12.79 39.47 -24.83
N VAL A 255 -11.99 38.89 -25.73
CA VAL A 255 -12.32 37.65 -26.45
C VAL A 255 -12.38 36.48 -25.47
N VAL A 256 -11.36 36.31 -24.64
CA VAL A 256 -11.30 35.22 -23.64
C VAL A 256 -12.47 35.26 -22.67
N ARG A 257 -12.96 36.46 -22.30
CA ARG A 257 -14.13 36.61 -21.42
C ARG A 257 -15.45 36.16 -22.07
N GLY A 258 -15.51 36.10 -23.39
CA GLY A 258 -16.69 35.68 -24.15
C GLY A 258 -16.81 34.17 -24.33
N GLU A 259 -15.72 33.42 -24.14
CA GLU A 259 -15.71 31.96 -24.23
C GLU A 259 -16.13 31.33 -22.88
N PRO A 260 -17.06 30.37 -22.86
CA PRO A 260 -17.35 29.59 -21.66
C PRO A 260 -16.19 28.66 -21.27
N GLU A 261 -16.09 28.30 -19.98
CA GLU A 261 -15.06 27.40 -19.42
C GLU A 261 -14.92 26.05 -20.13
#